data_AF-A0A183ESY3-F1
#
_entry.id   AF-A0A183ESY3-F1
#
_cell.length_a   1.000
_cell.length_b   1.000
_cell.length_c   1.000
_cell.angle_alpha   90.00
_cell.angle_beta   90.00
_cell.angle_gamma   90.00
#
_symmetry.space_group_name_H-M   'P 1'
#
loop_
_entity.id
_entity.type
_entity.pdbx_description
1 polymer ?
#
loop_
_entity_poly.entity_id
_entity_poly.type
_entity_poly.pdbx_seq_one_letter_code
_entity_poly.pdbx_strand_id
1 'polypeptide(L)'
;MPRVKPLKYTFEKDIVLYAHFNKLRYFSTECRYARDSFRSYIRTYVKELERIRPKAILDLIRSGESICVRTNVSLPVLSACERCGYMSSQKICKACLLLQGLNTNNHKLGVNSRQERFLVEFILSRRRSRGYVEITFGYRAVTWPSCGYHAASFVDNYIHVNILE
;
A
#
# COMPACT_ATOMS: atom_id res chain seq x y z
N MET A 1 -13.10 5.63 0.93
CA MET A 1 -12.14 5.98 2.01
C MET A 1 -11.10 6.95 1.46
N PRO A 2 -11.02 8.19 1.96
CA PRO A 2 -10.00 9.16 1.52
C PRO A 2 -8.61 8.78 2.04
N ARG A 3 -7.57 8.90 1.19
CA ARG A 3 -6.17 8.67 1.58
C ARG A 3 -5.49 10.00 1.84
N VAL A 4 -5.09 10.24 3.09
CA VAL A 4 -4.39 11.47 3.52
C VAL A 4 -2.91 11.17 3.78
N LYS A 5 -2.04 12.11 3.43
CA LYS A 5 -0.59 12.05 3.70
C LYS A 5 -0.18 13.22 4.59
N PRO A 6 -0.20 13.07 5.93
CA PRO A 6 0.05 14.18 6.86
C PRO A 6 1.48 14.73 6.78
N LEU A 7 2.47 13.87 6.57
CA LEU A 7 3.90 14.25 6.49
C LEU A 7 4.34 14.67 5.09
N LYS A 8 3.44 15.22 4.27
CA LYS A 8 3.72 15.53 2.86
C LYS A 8 4.80 16.59 2.68
N TYR A 9 4.81 17.60 3.55
CA TYR A 9 5.71 18.76 3.46
C TYR A 9 6.90 18.70 4.43
N THR A 10 7.06 17.59 5.14
CA THR A 10 8.13 17.39 6.11
C THR A 10 9.28 16.63 5.45
N PHE A 11 10.53 17.05 5.70
CA PHE A 11 11.69 16.34 5.17
C PHE A 11 11.94 15.04 5.94
N GLU A 12 12.56 14.08 5.26
CA GLU A 12 12.90 12.79 5.86
C GLU A 12 13.85 12.94 7.06
N LYS A 13 14.86 13.80 6.96
CA LYS A 13 15.82 14.07 8.05
C LYS A 13 15.12 14.55 9.33
N ASP A 14 14.08 15.37 9.19
CA ASP A 14 13.32 15.90 10.33
C ASP A 14 12.45 14.80 10.96
N ILE A 15 11.82 13.95 10.13
CA ILE A 15 11.04 12.81 10.61
C ILE A 15 11.93 11.83 11.37
N VAL A 16 13.12 11.52 10.83
CA VAL A 16 14.09 10.63 11.49
C VAL A 16 14.63 11.24 12.78
N LEU A 17 14.96 12.53 12.77
CA LEU A 17 15.40 13.26 13.97
C LEU A 17 14.33 13.23 15.07
N TYR A 18 13.08 13.50 14.71
CA TYR A 18 11.95 13.44 15.64
C TYR A 18 11.76 12.04 16.23
N ALA A 19 11.86 10.99 15.39
CA ALA A 19 11.75 9.60 15.84
C ALA A 19 12.88 9.24 16.82
N HIS A 20 14.10 9.70 16.56
CA HIS A 20 15.25 9.49 17.44
C HIS A 20 15.08 10.19 18.79
N PHE A 21 14.68 11.47 18.79
CA PHE A 21 14.47 12.25 20.02
C PHE A 21 13.39 11.63 20.92
N ASN A 22 12.29 11.16 20.31
CA ASN A 22 11.20 10.49 21.03
C ASN A 22 11.43 8.99 21.27
N LYS A 23 12.59 8.46 20.89
CA LYS A 23 12.96 7.04 21.05
C LYS A 23 11.92 6.07 20.48
N LEU A 24 11.32 6.43 19.34
CA LEU A 24 10.38 5.56 18.63
C LEU A 24 11.13 4.38 18.01
N ARG A 25 10.58 3.17 18.12
CA ARG A 25 11.12 2.01 17.41
C ARG A 25 10.77 2.09 15.93
N TYR A 26 11.78 2.18 15.07
CA TYR A 26 11.63 2.12 13.61
C TYR A 26 12.70 1.23 12.99
N PHE A 27 12.42 0.69 11.81
CA PHE A 27 13.36 -0.13 11.05
C PHE A 27 14.16 0.75 10.08
N SER A 28 15.48 0.65 10.12
CA SER A 28 16.40 1.31 9.18
C SER A 28 16.87 0.41 8.04
N THR A 29 16.54 -0.89 8.11
CA THR A 29 16.94 -1.87 7.10
C THR A 29 16.12 -1.72 5.83
N GLU A 30 16.81 -1.58 4.70
CA GLU A 30 16.17 -1.57 3.40
C GLU A 30 15.74 -2.98 2.98
N CYS A 31 14.65 -3.08 2.22
CA CYS A 31 14.21 -4.36 1.65
C CYS A 31 15.24 -4.88 0.64
N ARG A 32 15.55 -6.18 0.69
CA ARG A 32 16.49 -6.84 -0.25
C ARG A 32 16.13 -6.63 -1.72
N TYR A 33 14.84 -6.50 -2.03
CA TYR A 33 14.34 -6.29 -3.39
C TYR A 33 14.29 -4.82 -3.83
N ALA A 34 14.67 -3.87 -2.97
CA ALA A 34 14.54 -2.44 -3.26
C ALA A 34 15.76 -1.81 -3.95
N ARG A 35 16.95 -2.44 -3.84
CA ARG A 35 18.23 -1.86 -4.26
C ARG A 35 18.23 -1.47 -5.73
N ASP A 36 17.86 -2.40 -6.61
CA ASP A 36 17.93 -2.21 -8.08
C ASP A 36 16.67 -1.54 -8.66
N SER A 37 15.87 -0.88 -7.83
CA SER A 37 14.65 -0.22 -8.29
C SER A 37 14.93 1.18 -8.84
N PHE A 38 14.28 1.54 -9.95
CA PHE A 38 14.36 2.89 -10.53
C PHE A 38 13.92 3.98 -9.54
N ARG A 39 13.03 3.64 -8.60
CA ARG A 39 12.61 4.55 -7.53
C ARG A 39 13.78 4.97 -6.63
N SER A 40 14.71 4.05 -6.34
CA SER A 40 15.91 4.34 -5.54
C SER A 40 16.82 5.33 -6.27
N TYR A 41 16.99 5.17 -7.58
CA TYR A 41 17.76 6.10 -8.41
C TYR A 41 17.18 7.53 -8.36
N ILE A 42 15.87 7.69 -8.59
CA ILE A 42 15.20 8.99 -8.50
C ILE A 42 15.36 9.60 -7.11
N ARG A 43 15.23 8.79 -6.05
CA ARG A 43 15.36 9.25 -4.67
C ARG A 43 16.76 9.80 -4.38
N THR A 44 17.83 9.13 -4.84
CA THR A 44 19.20 9.63 -4.70
C THR A 44 19.41 10.90 -5.51
N TYR A 45 18.90 10.96 -6.74
CA TYR A 45 18.97 12.16 -7.56
C TYR A 45 18.29 13.38 -6.90
N VAL A 46 17.10 13.20 -6.32
CA VAL A 46 16.40 14.27 -5.60
C VAL A 46 17.16 14.72 -4.35
N LYS A 47 17.87 13.82 -3.66
CA LYS A 47 18.75 14.17 -2.53
C LYS A 47 19.96 14.99 -2.99
N GLU A 48 20.56 14.66 -4.15
CA GLU A 48 21.63 15.48 -4.73
C GLU A 48 21.15 16.89 -5.10
N LEU A 49 19.91 17.03 -5.58
CA LEU A 49 19.31 18.35 -5.81
C LEU A 49 19.09 19.14 -4.52
N GLU A 50 18.67 18.47 -3.43
CA GLU A 50 18.53 19.10 -2.11
C GLU A 50 19.86 19.68 -1.61
N ARG A 51 20.98 18.99 -1.88
CA ARG A 51 22.34 19.43 -1.51
C ARG A 51 22.72 20.77 -2.16
N ILE A 52 22.26 21.02 -3.38
CA ILE A 52 22.50 22.28 -4.10
C ILE A 52 21.48 23.35 -3.68
N ARG A 53 20.20 22.98 -3.62
CA ARG A 53 19.09 23.87 -3.25
C ARG A 53 18.21 23.20 -2.19
N PRO A 54 18.20 23.68 -0.93
CA PRO A 54 17.44 23.03 0.14
C PRO A 54 15.91 23.09 -0.05
N LYS A 55 15.41 24.01 -0.89
CA LYS A 55 13.99 24.12 -1.25
C LYS A 55 13.55 23.24 -2.42
N ALA A 56 14.47 22.52 -3.09
CA ALA A 56 14.18 21.79 -4.33
C ALA A 56 13.02 20.79 -4.19
N ILE A 57 12.95 20.04 -3.09
CA ILE A 57 11.90 19.04 -2.86
C ILE A 57 10.53 19.70 -2.71
N LEU A 58 10.44 20.81 -1.97
CA LEU A 58 9.18 21.53 -1.76
C LEU A 58 8.70 22.20 -3.05
N ASP A 59 9.62 22.78 -3.81
CA ASP A 59 9.32 23.39 -5.10
C ASP A 59 8.81 22.34 -6.11
N LEU A 60 9.40 21.13 -6.10
CA LEU A 60 8.93 20.00 -6.91
C LEU A 60 7.52 19.54 -6.50
N ILE A 61 7.22 19.48 -5.20
CA ILE A 61 5.87 19.13 -4.71
C ILE A 61 4.85 20.17 -5.16
N ARG A 62 5.15 21.46 -4.98
CA ARG A 62 4.25 22.56 -5.37
C ARG A 62 4.03 22.61 -6.88
N SER A 63 5.09 22.39 -7.66
CA SER A 63 4.99 22.23 -9.11
C SER A 63 4.10 21.03 -9.47
N GLY A 64 4.27 19.89 -8.80
CA GLY A 64 3.41 18.72 -8.99
C GLY A 64 1.93 18.96 -8.66
N GLU A 65 1.64 19.83 -7.69
CA GLU A 65 0.27 20.21 -7.32
C GLU A 65 -0.35 21.21 -8.29
N SER A 66 0.44 22.11 -8.87
CA SER A 66 -0.04 23.09 -9.83
C SER A 66 -0.25 22.52 -11.24
N ILE A 67 0.23 21.30 -11.50
CA ILE A 67 -0.03 20.60 -12.77
C ILE A 67 -1.51 20.22 -12.85
N CYS A 68 -2.27 20.96 -13.65
CA CYS A 68 -3.63 20.62 -14.02
C CYS A 68 -3.65 19.65 -15.21
N VAL A 69 -4.38 18.54 -15.07
CA VAL A 69 -4.61 17.60 -16.18
C VAL A 69 -5.65 18.19 -17.13
N ARG A 70 -5.42 18.07 -18.45
CA ARG A 70 -6.38 18.52 -19.48
C ARG A 70 -7.73 17.83 -19.29
N THR A 71 -8.81 18.59 -19.33
CA THR A 71 -10.20 18.11 -19.13
C THR A 71 -10.72 17.24 -20.29
N ASN A 72 -10.03 17.23 -21.43
CA ASN A 72 -10.44 16.48 -22.63
C ASN A 72 -10.14 14.97 -22.57
N VAL A 73 -9.83 14.41 -21.38
CA VAL A 73 -9.53 12.98 -21.22
C VAL A 73 -10.68 12.31 -20.47
N SER A 74 -11.40 11.42 -21.17
CA SER A 74 -12.45 10.60 -20.56
C SER A 74 -11.82 9.61 -19.57
N LEU A 75 -12.18 9.73 -18.29
CA LEU A 75 -11.78 8.76 -17.27
C LEU A 75 -12.66 7.50 -17.37
N PRO A 76 -12.08 6.29 -17.24
CA PRO A 76 -12.86 5.06 -17.23
C PRO A 76 -13.79 5.01 -16.01
N VAL A 77 -15.00 4.49 -16.22
CA VAL A 77 -15.99 4.33 -15.16
C VAL A 77 -15.50 3.32 -14.13
N LEU A 78 -15.64 3.68 -12.84
CA LEU A 78 -15.31 2.79 -11.74
C LEU A 78 -16.43 1.76 -11.56
N SER A 79 -16.09 0.49 -11.64
CA SER A 79 -16.99 -0.65 -11.42
C SER A 79 -16.59 -1.44 -10.17
N ALA A 80 -17.43 -2.37 -9.71
CA ALA A 80 -17.09 -3.33 -8.67
C ALA A 80 -16.58 -4.64 -9.30
N CYS A 81 -15.55 -5.24 -8.71
CA CYS A 81 -15.04 -6.55 -9.10
C CYS A 81 -16.08 -7.64 -8.82
N GLU A 82 -16.36 -8.49 -9.81
CA GLU A 82 -17.37 -9.56 -9.68
C GLU A 82 -16.97 -10.66 -8.67
N ARG A 83 -15.67 -10.83 -8.40
CA ARG A 83 -15.16 -11.88 -7.50
C ARG A 83 -15.06 -11.44 -6.03
N CYS A 84 -14.62 -10.21 -5.77
CA CYS A 84 -14.34 -9.72 -4.41
C CYS A 84 -15.12 -8.47 -4.00
N GLY A 85 -15.90 -7.87 -4.91
CA GLY A 85 -16.69 -6.66 -4.63
C GLY A 85 -15.90 -5.35 -4.49
N TYR A 86 -14.55 -5.38 -4.54
CA TYR A 86 -13.73 -4.17 -4.45
C TYR A 86 -13.79 -3.32 -5.74
N MET A 87 -13.55 -2.02 -5.60
CA MET A 87 -13.52 -1.06 -6.71
C MET A 87 -12.44 -1.43 -7.74
N SER A 88 -12.83 -1.53 -9.01
CA SER A 88 -11.95 -1.85 -10.12
C SER A 88 -12.40 -1.17 -11.42
N SER A 89 -11.44 -0.83 -12.29
CA SER A 89 -11.73 -0.37 -13.65
C SER A 89 -12.02 -1.53 -14.63
N GLN A 90 -11.81 -2.78 -14.20
CA GLN A 90 -12.05 -3.99 -14.99
C GLN A 90 -13.06 -4.91 -14.25
N LYS A 91 -13.66 -5.87 -14.97
CA LYS A 91 -14.60 -6.85 -14.39
C LYS A 91 -14.00 -7.64 -13.21
N ILE A 92 -12.70 -7.95 -13.30
CA ILE A 92 -11.95 -8.68 -12.27
C ILE A 92 -10.78 -7.82 -11.79
N CYS A 93 -10.59 -7.77 -10.48
CA CYS A 93 -9.54 -7.00 -9.86
C CYS A 93 -8.14 -7.56 -10.21
N LYS A 94 -7.14 -6.68 -10.36
CA LYS A 94 -5.76 -7.10 -10.69
C LYS A 94 -5.17 -8.04 -9.64
N ALA A 95 -5.49 -7.83 -8.36
CA ALA A 95 -5.09 -8.73 -7.27
C ALA A 95 -5.70 -10.14 -7.44
N CYS A 96 -6.98 -10.22 -7.81
CA CYS A 96 -7.72 -11.45 -8.03
C CYS A 96 -7.11 -12.26 -9.19
N LEU A 97 -6.73 -11.55 -10.27
CA LEU A 97 -6.04 -12.11 -11.43
C LEU A 97 -4.66 -12.66 -11.05
N LEU A 98 -3.88 -11.91 -10.27
CA LEU A 98 -2.55 -12.33 -9.81
C LEU A 98 -2.62 -13.54 -8.88
N LEU A 99 -3.56 -13.57 -7.93
CA LEU A 99 -3.79 -14.71 -7.05
C LEU A 99 -4.12 -15.98 -7.85
N GLN A 100 -4.87 -15.83 -8.94
CA GLN A 100 -5.16 -16.96 -9.81
C GLN A 100 -3.94 -17.41 -10.62
N GLY A 101 -3.11 -16.47 -11.09
CA GLY A 101 -1.81 -16.78 -11.69
C GLY A 101 -0.96 -17.65 -10.77
N LEU A 102 -0.89 -17.30 -9.50
CA LEU A 102 -0.17 -18.09 -8.49
C LEU A 102 -0.79 -19.48 -8.29
N ASN A 103 -2.11 -19.58 -8.10
CA ASN A 103 -2.77 -20.89 -7.90
C ASN A 103 -2.65 -21.84 -9.10
N THR A 104 -2.52 -21.28 -10.31
CA THR A 104 -2.36 -22.03 -11.56
C THR A 104 -0.89 -22.21 -11.96
N ASN A 105 0.06 -21.77 -11.11
CA ASN A 105 1.50 -21.70 -11.40
C ASN A 105 1.86 -20.95 -12.71
N ASN A 106 0.95 -20.11 -13.20
CA ASN A 106 1.14 -19.32 -14.40
C ASN A 106 1.34 -17.84 -14.03
N HIS A 107 2.60 -17.48 -13.78
CA HIS A 107 3.03 -16.13 -13.41
C HIS A 107 2.81 -15.09 -14.53
N LYS A 108 2.53 -15.52 -15.77
CA LYS A 108 2.32 -14.62 -16.92
C LYS A 108 0.92 -13.97 -16.94
N LEU A 109 -0.04 -14.56 -16.22
CA LEU A 109 -1.46 -14.17 -16.28
C LEU A 109 -1.77 -12.74 -15.84
N GLY A 110 -0.89 -12.10 -15.07
CA GLY A 110 -1.07 -10.73 -14.60
C GLY A 110 0.07 -9.76 -14.90
N VAL A 111 1.08 -10.18 -15.66
CA VAL A 111 2.21 -9.31 -16.02
C VAL A 111 2.09 -8.82 -17.46
N ASN A 112 1.55 -9.65 -18.36
CA ASN A 112 1.38 -9.32 -19.76
C ASN A 112 -0.03 -8.82 -20.06
N SER A 113 -0.15 -7.57 -20.50
CA SER A 113 -1.43 -6.93 -20.89
C SER A 113 -2.16 -7.67 -22.02
N ARG A 114 -1.43 -8.40 -22.87
CA ARG A 114 -1.97 -9.10 -24.06
C ARG A 114 -2.78 -10.36 -23.70
N GLN A 115 -2.53 -10.98 -22.55
CA GLN A 115 -3.16 -12.25 -22.14
C GLN A 115 -4.36 -12.05 -21.20
N GLU A 116 -4.63 -10.81 -20.76
CA GLU A 116 -5.69 -10.50 -19.80
C GLU A 116 -7.10 -10.78 -20.33
N ARG A 117 -7.32 -10.65 -21.65
CA ARG A 117 -8.67 -10.72 -22.24
C ARG A 117 -9.25 -12.14 -22.32
N PHE A 118 -8.45 -13.14 -22.70
CA PHE A 118 -8.92 -14.51 -22.93
C PHE A 118 -9.27 -15.27 -21.63
N LEU A 119 -8.75 -14.85 -20.48
CA LEU A 119 -8.90 -15.60 -19.22
C LEU A 119 -9.99 -15.03 -18.31
N VAL A 120 -10.38 -13.77 -18.46
CA VAL A 120 -11.51 -13.21 -17.70
C VAL A 120 -12.78 -14.01 -17.97
N GLU A 121 -13.02 -14.45 -19.21
CA GLU A 121 -14.15 -15.34 -19.54
C GLU A 121 -14.04 -16.72 -18.88
N PHE A 122 -12.84 -17.30 -18.82
CA PHE A 122 -12.59 -18.58 -18.14
C PHE A 122 -12.77 -18.52 -16.62
N ILE A 123 -12.55 -17.36 -16.01
CA ILE A 123 -12.75 -17.13 -14.57
C ILE A 123 -14.24 -17.02 -14.25
N LEU A 124 -14.98 -16.33 -15.10
CA LEU A 124 -16.41 -16.09 -14.93
C LEU A 124 -17.25 -17.37 -15.16
N SER A 125 -16.76 -18.34 -15.94
CA SER A 125 -17.46 -19.61 -16.18
C SER A 125 -17.35 -20.63 -15.02
N ARG A 126 -16.38 -20.48 -14.12
CA ARG A 126 -16.28 -21.26 -12.87
C ARG A 126 -17.00 -20.56 -11.71
N ARG A 127 -18.33 -20.43 -11.79
CA ARG A 127 -19.16 -20.18 -10.58
C ARG A 127 -19.13 -21.44 -9.70
N ARG A 128 -18.17 -21.52 -8.78
CA ARG A 128 -18.24 -22.47 -7.65
C ARG A 128 -18.65 -21.69 -6.40
N SER A 129 -19.64 -22.27 -5.74
CA SER A 129 -20.48 -21.79 -4.64
C SER A 129 -19.74 -21.04 -3.53
N ARG A 130 -20.43 -20.04 -2.98
CA ARG A 130 -20.18 -19.30 -1.74
C ARG A 130 -19.27 -20.03 -0.74
N GLY A 131 -18.10 -19.46 -0.49
CA GLY A 131 -17.37 -19.59 0.76
C GLY A 131 -17.20 -18.20 1.35
N TYR A 132 -18.16 -17.79 2.19
CA TYR A 132 -17.97 -16.63 3.06
C TYR A 132 -17.02 -17.11 4.15
N VAL A 133 -15.79 -16.60 4.19
CA VAL A 133 -14.99 -16.69 5.42
C VAL A 133 -15.41 -15.49 6.24
N GLU A 134 -16.37 -15.67 7.13
CA GLU A 134 -16.60 -14.72 8.21
C GLU A 134 -15.32 -14.70 9.06
N ILE A 135 -14.48 -13.71 8.84
CA ILE A 135 -13.45 -13.36 9.82
C ILE A 135 -14.20 -12.59 10.91
N THR A 136 -14.78 -13.31 11.87
CA THR A 136 -15.22 -12.71 13.13
C THR A 136 -13.96 -12.24 13.85
N PHE A 137 -13.60 -10.96 13.69
CA PHE A 137 -12.70 -10.31 14.64
C PHE A 137 -13.42 -10.27 15.99
N GLY A 138 -13.05 -11.18 16.88
CA GLY A 138 -13.46 -11.13 18.27
C GLY A 138 -12.81 -9.93 18.94
N TYR A 139 -13.50 -8.79 18.94
CA TYR A 139 -13.10 -7.65 19.75
C TYR A 139 -13.56 -7.91 21.19
N ARG A 140 -12.67 -8.41 22.05
CA ARG A 140 -12.93 -8.44 23.48
C ARG A 140 -12.75 -7.02 24.02
N ALA A 141 -13.84 -6.25 24.08
CA ALA A 141 -13.87 -4.98 24.77
C ALA A 141 -13.59 -5.24 26.25
N VAL A 142 -12.41 -4.86 26.74
CA VAL A 142 -12.13 -4.83 28.17
C VAL A 142 -12.59 -3.46 28.67
N THR A 143 -13.80 -3.40 29.19
CA THR A 143 -14.29 -2.22 29.92
C THR A 143 -13.58 -2.17 31.27
N TRP A 144 -12.73 -1.16 31.49
CA TRP A 144 -12.26 -0.84 32.83
C TRP A 144 -13.06 0.33 33.41
N PRO A 145 -13.37 0.31 34.72
CA PRO A 145 -14.13 1.36 35.37
C PRO A 145 -13.28 2.62 35.48
N SER A 146 -13.90 3.76 35.13
CA SER A 146 -13.69 5.08 35.72
C SER A 146 -12.43 5.29 36.55
N CYS A 147 -11.39 5.91 35.97
CA CYS A 147 -10.56 6.89 36.66
C CYS A 147 -9.69 7.68 35.66
N GLY A 148 -9.59 8.99 35.89
CA GLY A 148 -8.95 9.94 34.99
C GLY A 148 -7.43 9.92 34.98
N TYR A 149 -6.90 10.60 33.96
CA TYR A 149 -5.50 11.01 33.74
C TYR A 149 -4.48 9.92 33.39
N HIS A 150 -3.79 10.15 32.26
CA HIS A 150 -2.58 9.48 31.75
C HIS A 150 -2.61 7.95 31.65
N ALA A 151 -2.74 7.42 30.42
CA ALA A 151 -2.09 6.14 30.07
C ALA A 151 -1.93 6.01 28.55
N ALA A 152 -0.68 5.83 28.14
CA ALA A 152 -0.31 5.41 26.80
C ALA A 152 -0.73 3.95 26.56
N SER A 153 -1.37 3.68 25.42
CA SER A 153 -1.65 2.31 24.99
C SER A 153 -0.37 1.70 24.40
N PHE A 154 0.31 0.91 25.21
CA PHE A 154 1.39 0.03 24.82
C PHE A 154 0.80 -1.19 24.10
N VAL A 155 1.19 -1.43 22.84
CA VAL A 155 0.79 -2.61 22.07
C VAL A 155 2.06 -3.35 21.67
N ASP A 156 2.46 -4.31 22.49
CA ASP A 156 3.53 -5.24 22.14
C ASP A 156 2.96 -6.33 21.23
N ASN A 157 3.46 -6.39 20.00
CA ASN A 157 3.36 -7.58 19.16
C ASN A 157 4.69 -8.34 19.23
N TYR A 158 4.74 -9.42 20.02
CA TYR A 158 5.82 -10.40 19.96
C TYR A 158 5.36 -11.60 19.12
N ILE A 159 6.11 -11.91 18.06
CA ILE A 159 5.99 -13.17 17.33
C ILE A 159 6.88 -14.18 18.06
N HIS A 160 6.28 -15.14 18.78
CA HIS A 160 6.99 -16.34 19.23
C HIS A 160 7.06 -17.32 18.07
N VAL A 161 8.27 -17.58 17.56
CA VAL A 161 8.54 -18.70 16.65
C VAL A 161 9.16 -19.81 17.50
N ASN A 162 8.36 -20.80 17.89
CA ASN A 162 8.90 -22.05 18.41
C ASN A 162 9.20 -22.97 17.22
N ILE A 163 10.49 -23.20 16.98
CA ILE A 163 10.99 -24.31 16.18
C ILE A 163 10.97 -25.53 17.11
N LEU A 164 10.24 -26.57 16.74
CA LEU A 164 10.41 -27.91 17.29
C LEU A 164 10.68 -28.86 16.11
N GLU A 165 11.71 -29.68 16.29
CA GLU A 165 12.10 -30.81 15.42
C GLU A 165 10.94 -31.77 15.17
#